data_AF-A0A218WJA6-F1
#
_entry.id   AF-A0A218WJA6-F1
#
_cell.length_a   1.000
_cell.length_b   1.000
_cell.length_c   1.000
_cell.angle_alpha   90.00
_cell.angle_beta   90.00
_cell.angle_gamma   90.00
#
_symmetry.space_group_name_H-M   'P 1'
#
loop_
_entity.id
_entity.type
_entity.pdbx_description
1 polymer ?
#
loop_
_entity_poly.entity_id
_entity_poly.type
_entity_poly.pdbx_seq_one_letter_code
_entity_poly.pdbx_strand_id
1 'polypeptide(L)'
;MIQGIRRFHEQDSEVKREFHSRDLSKKVTYFSNFDLYQAPTANSRDTLLSVMEPDPSSQEELPDVCREILIEYSKQVKQLGVTIFELISEALGLQPNYFKEMEYAEQLLIGGFQVLHENQWVDVLPLYGALIVNIGDLRQLVSNDSLTTSVSHGVLSKREGPRISVACFFRAQDRKGNASRSYGPIPELISEENLSVYRNIDLKDYMEYYYGKGLDGTAALTPFKI
;
A
#
# COMPACT_ATOMS: atom_id res chain seq x y z
N MET A 1 5.84 17.21 -3.19
CA MET A 1 5.78 16.10 -2.21
C MET A 1 7.15 15.67 -1.67
N ILE A 2 8.06 15.10 -2.49
CA ILE A 2 9.37 14.57 -2.03
C ILE A 2 10.17 15.55 -1.15
N GLN A 3 10.26 16.83 -1.55
CA GLN A 3 10.97 17.85 -0.78
C GLN A 3 10.33 18.14 0.60
N GLY A 4 9.00 18.02 0.72
CA GLY A 4 8.33 18.17 2.01
C GLY A 4 8.68 17.05 2.97
N ILE A 5 8.67 15.80 2.49
CA ILE A 5 9.09 14.63 3.29
C ILE A 5 10.58 14.70 3.63
N ARG A 6 11.42 15.17 2.71
CA ARG A 6 12.83 15.46 2.99
C ARG A 6 12.99 16.41 4.17
N ARG A 7 12.30 17.54 4.12
CA ARG A 7 12.34 18.54 5.20
C ARG A 7 11.94 17.94 6.54
N PHE A 8 10.95 17.05 6.59
CA PHE A 8 10.60 16.31 7.81
C PHE A 8 11.74 15.43 8.32
N HIS A 9 12.33 14.59 7.46
CA HIS A 9 13.41 13.68 7.89
C HIS A 9 14.69 14.41 8.28
N GLU A 10 14.95 15.58 7.73
CA GLU A 10 16.11 16.44 8.05
C GLU A 10 15.92 17.27 9.34
N GLN A 11 14.74 17.24 9.98
CA GLN A 11 14.55 17.89 11.29
C GLN A 11 15.32 17.20 12.40
N ASP A 12 15.53 17.94 13.49
CA ASP A 12 16.09 17.42 14.74
C ASP A 12 15.31 16.21 15.25
N SER A 13 16.04 15.29 15.90
CA SER A 13 15.44 14.07 16.45
C SER A 13 14.37 14.37 17.50
N GLU A 14 14.47 15.49 18.22
CA GLU A 14 13.48 15.88 19.23
C GLU A 14 12.12 16.16 18.61
N VAL A 15 12.07 16.86 17.47
CA VAL A 15 10.84 17.15 16.74
C VAL A 15 10.24 15.86 16.16
N LYS A 16 11.06 15.02 15.52
CA LYS A 16 10.58 13.75 14.95
C LYS A 16 10.08 12.77 16.02
N ARG A 17 10.61 12.85 17.24
CA ARG A 17 10.21 12.00 18.37
C ARG A 17 8.76 12.22 18.79
N GLU A 18 8.20 13.41 18.59
CA GLU A 18 6.79 13.70 18.89
C GLU A 18 5.83 12.82 18.07
N PHE A 19 6.24 12.47 16.85
CA PHE A 19 5.49 11.58 15.97
C PHE A 19 5.83 10.11 16.18
N HIS A 20 6.87 9.79 16.97
CA HIS A 20 7.38 8.43 17.05
C HIS A 20 6.40 7.48 17.76
N SER A 21 5.95 6.44 17.07
CA SER A 21 5.07 5.42 17.65
C SER A 21 5.10 4.11 16.89
N ARG A 22 4.94 3.00 17.61
CA ARG A 22 4.70 1.66 17.04
C ARG A 22 3.22 1.28 17.01
N ASP A 23 2.35 2.15 17.54
CA ASP A 23 0.91 1.96 17.50
C ASP A 23 0.36 2.37 16.13
N LEU A 24 0.07 1.37 15.29
CA LEU A 24 -0.46 1.57 13.94
C LEU A 24 -1.93 2.03 13.91
N SER A 25 -2.61 2.12 15.07
CA SER A 25 -3.95 2.70 15.15
C SER A 25 -3.93 4.23 15.03
N LYS A 26 -2.80 4.88 15.36
CA LYS A 26 -2.63 6.32 15.23
C LYS A 26 -2.70 6.76 13.76
N LYS A 27 -3.27 7.93 13.52
CA LYS A 27 -3.44 8.48 12.17
C LYS A 27 -2.14 9.03 11.58
N VAL A 28 -1.24 9.54 12.42
CA VAL A 28 0.10 9.99 12.05
C VAL A 28 1.11 9.28 12.93
N THR A 29 2.08 8.61 12.32
CA THR A 29 3.16 7.92 13.04
C THR A 29 4.48 8.04 12.31
N TYR A 30 5.55 8.14 13.09
CA TYR A 30 6.92 8.01 12.64
C TYR A 30 7.53 6.76 13.27
N PHE A 31 8.19 5.92 12.49
CA PHE A 31 8.86 4.74 13.03
C PHE A 31 10.00 4.28 12.13
N SER A 32 10.96 3.60 12.75
CA SER A 32 11.98 2.81 12.07
C SER A 32 11.56 1.34 12.15
N ASN A 33 11.41 0.69 10.99
CA ASN A 33 11.00 -0.72 10.85
C ASN A 33 9.65 -1.06 11.52
N PHE A 34 8.61 -1.31 10.73
CA PHE A 34 7.28 -1.64 11.28
C PHE A 34 7.26 -3.01 11.99
N ASP A 35 8.11 -3.94 11.54
CA ASP A 35 8.21 -5.33 11.96
C ASP A 35 9.45 -5.62 12.84
N LEU A 36 10.10 -4.58 13.40
CA LEU A 36 11.43 -4.69 14.05
C LEU A 36 11.57 -5.83 15.08
N TYR A 37 10.52 -6.12 15.84
CA TYR A 37 10.55 -7.14 16.91
C TYR A 37 10.06 -8.53 16.48
N GLN A 38 9.62 -8.65 15.23
CA GLN A 38 9.13 -9.91 14.65
C GLN A 38 10.08 -10.40 13.54
N ALA A 39 10.65 -9.48 12.78
CA ALA A 39 11.57 -9.78 11.70
C ALA A 39 12.93 -10.25 12.23
N PRO A 40 13.59 -11.23 11.56
CA PRO A 40 14.93 -11.69 11.93
C PRO A 40 16.01 -10.64 11.65
N THR A 41 15.70 -9.61 10.85
CA THR A 41 16.63 -8.56 10.46
C THR A 41 15.92 -7.21 10.39
N ALA A 42 16.65 -6.14 10.68
CA ALA A 42 16.19 -4.77 10.46
C ALA A 42 16.53 -4.31 9.04
N ASN A 43 15.63 -3.54 8.45
CA ASN A 43 15.86 -2.74 7.25
C ASN A 43 16.33 -1.31 7.60
N SER A 44 17.05 -0.70 6.66
CA SER A 44 17.55 0.68 6.77
C SER A 44 16.49 1.64 6.22
N ARG A 45 15.39 1.82 6.98
CA ARG A 45 14.26 2.69 6.61
C ARG A 45 13.61 3.33 7.82
N ASP A 46 13.44 4.65 7.72
CA ASP A 46 12.53 5.41 8.56
C ASP A 46 11.27 5.75 7.75
N THR A 47 10.11 5.82 8.40
CA THR A 47 8.82 6.00 7.73
C THR A 47 7.95 6.97 8.51
N LEU A 48 7.50 8.02 7.84
CA LEU A 48 6.34 8.82 8.26
C LEU A 48 5.11 8.25 7.56
N LEU A 49 4.17 7.74 8.35
CA LEU A 49 2.88 7.26 7.89
C LEU A 49 1.80 8.26 8.30
N SER A 50 0.92 8.58 7.36
CA SER A 50 -0.23 9.46 7.59
C SER A 50 -1.45 8.90 6.88
N VAL A 51 -2.58 8.85 7.59
CA VAL A 51 -3.88 8.51 7.03
C VAL A 51 -4.63 9.77 6.66
N MET A 52 -4.98 9.84 5.37
CA MET A 52 -5.60 11.00 4.74
C MET A 52 -7.10 10.80 4.46
N GLU A 53 -7.58 9.55 4.46
CA GLU A 53 -8.96 9.17 4.13
C GLU A 53 -9.34 7.87 4.87
N PRO A 54 -10.64 7.59 5.10
CA PRO A 54 -11.77 8.52 4.94
C PRO A 54 -11.84 9.55 6.09
N ASP A 55 -11.15 9.29 7.19
CA ASP A 55 -11.12 10.15 8.38
C ASP A 55 -9.68 10.68 8.60
N PRO A 56 -9.30 11.78 7.92
CA PRO A 56 -7.97 12.34 8.02
C PRO A 56 -7.60 12.74 9.45
N SER A 57 -6.30 12.86 9.69
CA SER A 57 -5.76 13.47 10.91
C SER A 57 -6.17 14.93 10.98
N SER A 58 -6.27 15.50 12.19
CA SER A 58 -6.43 16.96 12.29
C SER A 58 -5.21 17.64 11.68
N GLN A 59 -5.35 18.88 11.21
CA GLN A 59 -4.20 19.59 10.64
C GLN A 59 -3.06 19.69 11.67
N GLU A 60 -3.40 19.96 12.94
CA GLU A 60 -2.46 20.08 14.06
C GLU A 60 -1.66 18.79 14.32
N GLU A 61 -2.21 17.61 14.00
CA GLU A 61 -1.51 16.32 14.12
C GLU A 61 -0.49 16.06 13.01
N LEU A 62 -0.57 16.79 11.88
CA LEU A 62 0.38 16.65 10.77
C LEU A 62 1.64 17.50 11.02
N PRO A 63 2.84 17.02 10.63
CA PRO A 63 4.06 17.80 10.80
C PRO A 63 4.02 19.10 10.00
N ASP A 64 4.22 20.24 10.68
CA ASP A 64 4.11 21.59 10.09
C ASP A 64 4.89 21.72 8.78
N VAL A 65 6.11 21.17 8.74
CA VAL A 65 7.03 21.29 7.61
C VAL A 65 6.56 20.62 6.31
N CYS A 66 5.62 19.68 6.40
CA CYS A 66 5.10 18.94 5.25
C CYS A 66 3.56 18.85 5.21
N ARG A 67 2.85 19.48 6.14
CA ARG A 67 1.38 19.47 6.26
C ARG A 67 0.66 19.84 4.97
N GLU A 68 0.91 21.03 4.44
CA GLU A 68 0.18 21.55 3.27
C GLU A 68 0.39 20.65 2.04
N ILE A 69 1.64 20.24 1.81
CA ILE A 69 1.98 19.41 0.65
C ILE A 69 1.46 17.97 0.80
N LEU A 70 1.35 17.44 2.02
CA LEU A 70 0.70 16.16 2.28
C LEU A 70 -0.78 16.21 1.89
N ILE A 71 -1.49 17.25 2.35
CA ILE A 71 -2.93 17.46 2.06
C ILE A 71 -3.16 17.64 0.57
N GLU A 72 -2.34 18.44 -0.11
CA GLU A 72 -2.53 18.66 -1.55
C GLU A 72 -2.20 17.41 -2.36
N TYR A 73 -1.09 16.73 -2.03
CA TYR A 73 -0.71 15.50 -2.71
C TYR A 73 -1.74 14.39 -2.52
N SER A 74 -2.35 14.26 -1.34
CA SER A 74 -3.37 13.23 -1.09
C SER A 74 -4.61 13.43 -1.97
N LYS A 75 -5.03 14.68 -2.23
CA LYS A 75 -6.16 14.97 -3.13
C LYS A 75 -5.84 14.55 -4.57
N GLN A 76 -4.65 14.89 -5.06
CA GLN A 76 -4.24 14.55 -6.43
C GLN A 76 -4.10 13.04 -6.61
N VAL A 77 -3.47 12.36 -5.65
CA VAL A 77 -3.35 10.90 -5.68
C VAL A 77 -4.73 10.23 -5.56
N LYS A 78 -5.64 10.76 -4.74
CA LYS A 78 -7.02 10.25 -4.65
C LYS A 78 -7.71 10.26 -6.02
N GLN A 79 -7.63 11.38 -6.73
CA GLN A 79 -8.22 11.50 -8.07
C GLN A 79 -7.59 10.51 -9.05
N LEU A 80 -6.26 10.38 -9.02
CA LEU A 80 -5.54 9.41 -9.86
C LEU A 80 -5.98 7.96 -9.56
N GLY A 81 -6.07 7.57 -8.30
CA GLY A 81 -6.50 6.22 -7.91
C GLY A 81 -7.92 5.90 -8.36
N VAL A 82 -8.84 6.87 -8.28
CA VAL A 82 -10.20 6.70 -8.83
C VAL A 82 -10.17 6.41 -10.33
N THR A 83 -9.39 7.19 -11.10
CA THR A 83 -9.26 6.97 -12.55
C THR A 83 -8.63 5.61 -12.87
N ILE A 84 -7.60 5.20 -12.12
CA ILE A 84 -6.99 3.88 -12.30
C ILE A 84 -8.01 2.77 -12.03
N PHE A 85 -8.79 2.86 -10.96
CA PHE A 85 -9.83 1.86 -10.66
C PHE A 85 -10.89 1.77 -11.74
N GLU A 86 -11.32 2.91 -12.31
CA GLU A 86 -12.26 2.93 -13.43
C GLU A 86 -11.71 2.19 -14.65
N LEU A 87 -10.45 2.46 -15.01
CA LEU A 87 -9.78 1.80 -16.14
C LEU A 87 -9.58 0.30 -15.90
N ILE A 88 -9.21 -0.12 -14.69
CA ILE A 88 -9.04 -1.54 -14.36
C ILE A 88 -10.41 -2.25 -14.41
N SER A 89 -11.48 -1.61 -13.92
CA SER A 89 -12.84 -2.17 -14.02
C SER A 89 -13.24 -2.39 -15.48
N GLU A 90 -13.05 -1.40 -16.34
CA GLU A 90 -13.34 -1.53 -17.78
C GLU A 90 -12.50 -2.61 -18.45
N ALA A 91 -11.21 -2.70 -18.11
CA ALA A 91 -10.31 -3.73 -18.67
C ALA A 91 -10.71 -5.16 -18.28
N LEU A 92 -11.40 -5.34 -17.14
CA LEU A 92 -11.98 -6.61 -16.71
C LEU A 92 -13.40 -6.84 -17.24
N GLY A 93 -13.94 -5.95 -18.06
CA GLY A 93 -15.31 -6.04 -18.58
C GLY A 93 -16.39 -5.71 -17.55
N LEU A 94 -16.03 -5.03 -16.46
CA LEU A 94 -16.94 -4.61 -15.39
C LEU A 94 -17.45 -3.18 -15.63
N GLN A 95 -18.46 -2.78 -14.84
CA GLN A 95 -18.88 -1.38 -14.81
C GLN A 95 -17.73 -0.48 -14.29
N PRO A 96 -17.49 0.71 -14.87
CA PRO A 96 -16.33 1.54 -14.50
C PRO A 96 -16.23 1.84 -12.99
N ASN A 97 -17.35 2.04 -12.30
CA ASN A 97 -17.34 2.34 -10.87
C ASN A 97 -17.17 1.11 -9.96
N TYR A 98 -17.07 -0.10 -10.50
CA TYR A 98 -17.08 -1.34 -9.71
C TYR A 98 -15.99 -1.32 -8.63
N PHE A 99 -14.75 -1.03 -9.01
CA PHE A 99 -13.64 -1.02 -8.06
C PHE A 99 -13.52 0.23 -7.20
N LYS A 100 -14.15 1.32 -7.62
CA LYS A 100 -14.27 2.57 -6.87
C LYS A 100 -15.24 2.41 -5.70
N GLU A 101 -16.38 1.78 -5.94
CA GLU A 101 -17.40 1.51 -4.91
C GLU A 101 -16.92 0.47 -3.90
N MET A 102 -16.02 -0.41 -4.32
CA MET A 102 -15.53 -1.45 -3.43
C MET A 102 -14.36 -1.05 -2.51
N GLU A 103 -13.78 0.16 -2.64
CA GLU A 103 -12.67 0.70 -1.81
C GLU A 103 -11.54 -0.31 -1.54
N TYR A 104 -10.50 -0.43 -2.38
CA TYR A 104 -9.40 -1.38 -2.09
C TYR A 104 -7.98 -0.82 -2.23
N ALA A 105 -7.06 -1.57 -1.61
CA ALA A 105 -5.73 -2.01 -2.06
C ALA A 105 -5.07 -1.46 -3.35
N GLU A 106 -4.37 -0.33 -3.38
CA GLU A 106 -3.36 -0.03 -4.44
C GLU A 106 -2.16 0.69 -3.85
N GLN A 107 -0.96 0.43 -4.37
CA GLN A 107 0.25 1.12 -3.94
C GLN A 107 0.81 1.98 -5.09
N LEU A 108 1.02 3.26 -4.81
CA LEU A 108 1.69 4.21 -5.69
C LEU A 108 3.07 4.52 -5.12
N LEU A 109 4.15 4.21 -5.83
CA LEU A 109 5.53 4.42 -5.40
C LEU A 109 6.29 5.39 -6.30
N ILE A 110 7.17 6.18 -5.69
CA ILE A 110 8.15 7.01 -6.42
C ILE A 110 9.58 6.58 -6.02
N GLY A 111 10.24 5.87 -6.95
CA GLY A 111 11.70 5.68 -7.01
C GLY A 111 12.31 4.47 -6.29
N GLY A 112 13.41 3.95 -6.88
CA GLY A 112 14.34 3.01 -6.25
C GLY A 112 13.76 1.64 -5.92
N PHE A 113 13.11 1.01 -6.89
CA PHE A 113 12.24 -0.15 -6.75
C PHE A 113 12.79 -1.32 -7.56
N GLN A 114 12.86 -2.50 -6.98
CA GLN A 114 13.10 -3.75 -7.70
C GLN A 114 11.83 -4.58 -7.71
N VAL A 115 11.53 -5.20 -8.84
CA VAL A 115 10.46 -6.21 -8.94
C VAL A 115 11.06 -7.56 -9.25
N LEU A 116 10.52 -8.60 -8.62
CA LEU A 116 10.83 -9.97 -8.98
C LEU A 116 9.99 -10.35 -10.21
N HIS A 117 10.64 -10.57 -11.33
CA HIS A 117 10.01 -11.00 -12.57
C HIS A 117 10.76 -12.21 -13.11
N GLU A 118 10.05 -13.31 -13.39
CA GLU A 118 10.64 -14.57 -13.89
C GLU A 118 11.83 -15.07 -13.03
N ASN A 119 11.69 -15.02 -11.70
CA ASN A 119 12.74 -15.34 -10.71
C ASN A 119 14.01 -14.48 -10.81
N GLN A 120 13.94 -13.33 -11.48
CA GLN A 120 15.02 -12.35 -11.57
C GLN A 120 14.59 -11.01 -10.97
N TRP A 121 15.49 -10.39 -10.20
CA TRP A 121 15.26 -9.04 -9.69
C TRP A 121 15.58 -8.03 -10.78
N VAL A 122 14.58 -7.22 -11.16
CA VAL A 122 14.68 -6.19 -12.19
C VAL A 122 14.57 -4.82 -11.56
N ASP A 123 15.54 -3.95 -11.85
CA ASP A 123 15.50 -2.55 -11.44
C ASP A 123 14.43 -1.79 -12.24
N VAL A 124 13.48 -1.17 -11.53
CA VAL A 124 12.52 -0.24 -12.11
C VAL A 124 13.08 1.17 -12.01
N LEU A 125 13.60 1.67 -13.14
CA LEU A 125 14.13 3.03 -13.22
C LEU A 125 12.97 4.03 -13.26
N PRO A 126 12.83 4.92 -12.27
CA PRO A 126 11.77 5.91 -12.29
C PRO A 126 12.01 6.91 -13.43
N LEU A 127 11.06 7.01 -14.34
CA LEU A 127 11.05 8.09 -15.34
C LEU A 127 10.68 9.40 -14.64
N TYR A 128 11.30 10.50 -15.07
CA TYR A 128 11.00 11.81 -14.50
C TYR A 128 9.52 12.17 -14.72
N GLY A 129 8.83 12.50 -13.63
CA GLY A 129 7.40 12.81 -13.65
C GLY A 129 6.46 11.59 -13.74
N ALA A 130 7.01 10.36 -13.79
CA ALA A 130 6.21 9.14 -13.78
C ALA A 130 5.97 8.60 -12.37
N LEU A 131 4.92 7.80 -12.25
CA LEU A 131 4.55 7.09 -11.03
C LEU A 131 4.60 5.59 -11.30
N ILE A 132 4.99 4.81 -10.29
CA ILE A 132 4.91 3.34 -10.34
C ILE A 132 3.63 2.95 -9.62
N VAL A 133 2.75 2.23 -10.33
CA VAL A 133 1.50 1.68 -9.79
C VAL A 133 1.68 0.17 -9.69
N ASN A 134 1.36 -0.42 -8.54
CA ASN A 134 1.34 -1.86 -8.37
C ASN A 134 0.02 -2.34 -7.76
N ILE A 135 -0.40 -3.52 -8.25
CA ILE A 135 -1.61 -4.22 -7.80
C ILE A 135 -1.28 -4.97 -6.52
N GLY A 136 -2.10 -4.80 -5.49
CA GLY A 136 -1.95 -5.52 -4.23
C GLY A 136 -2.69 -6.85 -4.20
N ASP A 137 -2.35 -7.71 -3.25
CA ASP A 137 -2.95 -9.02 -3.01
C ASP A 137 -4.48 -9.04 -3.04
N LEU A 138 -5.14 -8.09 -2.35
CA LEU A 138 -6.61 -8.06 -2.31
C LEU A 138 -7.22 -7.87 -3.70
N ARG A 139 -6.55 -7.14 -4.60
CA ARG A 139 -7.00 -6.97 -6.00
C ARG A 139 -6.80 -8.25 -6.79
N GLN A 140 -5.66 -8.91 -6.60
CA GLN A 140 -5.41 -10.22 -7.21
C GLN A 140 -6.46 -11.24 -6.78
N LEU A 141 -6.81 -11.29 -5.49
CA LEU A 141 -7.83 -12.18 -4.95
C LEU A 141 -9.21 -11.93 -5.58
N VAL A 142 -9.70 -10.69 -5.58
CA VAL A 142 -11.05 -10.40 -6.10
C VAL A 142 -11.13 -10.51 -7.62
N SER A 143 -10.02 -10.26 -8.34
CA SER A 143 -9.95 -10.49 -9.78
C SER A 143 -9.83 -11.98 -10.17
N ASN A 144 -9.77 -12.89 -9.19
CA ASN A 144 -9.53 -14.31 -9.40
C ASN A 144 -8.26 -14.61 -10.21
N ASP A 145 -7.13 -13.99 -9.84
CA ASP A 145 -5.88 -14.03 -10.59
C ASP A 145 -5.95 -13.41 -12.01
N SER A 146 -7.05 -12.78 -12.45
CA SER A 146 -7.04 -12.01 -13.71
C SER A 146 -6.06 -10.83 -13.67
N LEU A 147 -5.81 -10.29 -12.46
CA LEU A 147 -4.75 -9.34 -12.16
C LEU A 147 -3.62 -10.05 -11.39
N THR A 148 -2.80 -10.85 -12.06
CA THR A 148 -1.69 -11.63 -11.46
C THR A 148 -0.50 -10.79 -10.96
N THR A 149 -0.60 -9.46 -10.96
CA THR A 149 0.55 -8.55 -10.80
C THR A 149 0.92 -8.25 -9.34
N SER A 150 0.44 -9.00 -8.33
CA SER A 150 1.03 -8.87 -6.99
C SER A 150 2.43 -9.48 -7.00
N VAL A 151 3.41 -8.62 -7.30
CA VAL A 151 4.81 -9.00 -7.45
C VAL A 151 5.59 -8.69 -6.18
N SER A 152 6.46 -9.63 -5.80
CA SER A 152 7.47 -9.38 -4.79
C SER A 152 8.31 -8.20 -5.22
N HIS A 153 8.44 -7.23 -4.32
CA HIS A 153 9.22 -6.04 -4.58
C HIS A 153 10.19 -5.76 -3.45
N GLY A 154 11.33 -5.21 -3.82
CA GLY A 154 12.48 -5.00 -2.97
C GLY A 154 13.06 -3.62 -3.16
N VAL A 155 13.77 -3.15 -2.14
CA VAL A 155 14.39 -1.85 -2.16
C VAL A 155 15.80 -1.98 -1.59
N LEU A 156 16.80 -1.78 -2.44
CA LEU A 156 18.19 -1.81 -2.03
C LEU A 156 18.60 -0.49 -1.37
N SER A 157 19.39 -0.59 -0.30
CA SER A 157 20.12 0.55 0.26
C SER A 157 21.41 0.77 -0.53
N LYS A 158 21.70 2.02 -0.90
CA LYS A 158 22.90 2.40 -1.65
C LYS A 158 23.78 3.29 -0.78
N ARG A 159 25.10 3.24 -1.00
CA ARG A 159 26.08 4.08 -0.30
C ARG A 159 26.16 5.53 -0.83
N GLU A 160 25.51 5.80 -1.96
CA GLU A 160 25.55 7.08 -2.69
C GLU A 160 24.79 8.20 -1.98
N GLY A 161 24.00 7.89 -0.95
CA GLY A 161 23.29 8.87 -0.13
C GLY A 161 21.88 8.44 0.25
N PRO A 162 21.16 9.26 1.05
CA PRO A 162 19.79 8.97 1.45
C PRO A 162 18.84 9.05 0.26
N ARG A 163 17.95 8.05 0.13
CA ARG A 163 16.85 8.06 -0.83
C ARG A 163 15.54 8.33 -0.10
N ILE A 164 14.68 9.12 -0.72
CA ILE A 164 13.31 9.37 -0.27
C ILE A 164 12.36 8.82 -1.32
N SER A 165 11.38 8.05 -0.88
CA SER A 165 10.24 7.62 -1.67
C SER A 165 8.95 7.96 -0.92
N VAL A 166 7.86 8.11 -1.67
CA VAL A 166 6.53 8.30 -1.10
C VAL A 166 5.66 7.19 -1.66
N ALA A 167 5.04 6.44 -0.74
CA ALA A 167 4.12 5.36 -1.05
C ALA A 167 2.70 5.79 -0.66
N CYS A 168 1.72 5.68 -1.56
CA CYS A 168 0.31 5.87 -1.23
C CYS A 168 -0.41 4.55 -1.32
N PHE A 169 -1.15 4.20 -0.27
CA PHE A 169 -1.93 2.98 -0.22
C PHE A 169 -3.42 3.29 -0.24
N PHE A 170 -4.12 2.96 -1.31
CA PHE A 170 -5.58 2.87 -1.30
C PHE A 170 -5.91 1.58 -0.57
N ARG A 171 -6.71 1.59 0.49
CA ARG A 171 -7.06 0.39 1.26
C ARG A 171 -8.51 0.50 1.68
N ALA A 172 -9.23 -0.61 1.61
CA ALA A 172 -10.46 -0.75 2.38
C ALA A 172 -10.03 -0.74 3.85
N GLN A 173 -10.43 0.27 4.61
CA GLN A 173 -10.23 0.25 6.04
C GLN A 173 -11.55 0.56 6.73
N ASP A 174 -12.15 -0.48 7.30
CA ASP A 174 -13.03 -0.26 8.44
C ASP A 174 -12.14 -0.14 9.69
N ARG A 175 -11.72 1.09 9.99
CA ARG A 175 -10.99 1.39 11.24
C ARG A 175 -11.84 1.18 12.50
N LYS A 176 -13.15 1.03 12.37
CA LYS A 176 -14.05 0.76 13.49
C LYS A 176 -14.26 -0.73 13.75
N GLY A 177 -13.69 -1.62 12.94
CA GLY A 177 -13.72 -3.07 13.17
C GLY A 177 -15.13 -3.65 13.34
N ASN A 178 -16.15 -2.97 12.83
CA ASN A 178 -17.55 -3.23 13.12
C ASN A 178 -18.29 -3.85 11.93
N ALA A 179 -17.70 -3.84 10.74
CA ALA A 179 -18.22 -4.56 9.59
C ALA A 179 -17.20 -5.63 9.15
N SER A 180 -17.50 -6.88 9.49
CA SER A 180 -16.96 -8.04 8.78
C SER A 180 -17.30 -7.84 7.29
N ARG A 181 -16.27 -7.59 6.47
CA ARG A 181 -16.44 -7.45 5.03
C ARG A 181 -15.80 -8.66 4.38
N SER A 182 -16.65 -9.48 3.79
CA SER A 182 -16.24 -10.64 3.01
C SER A 182 -15.66 -10.18 1.67
N TYR A 183 -14.50 -10.72 1.32
CA TYR A 183 -13.82 -10.51 0.06
C TYR A 183 -13.61 -11.84 -0.64
N GLY A 184 -13.90 -11.90 -1.93
CA GLY A 184 -13.79 -13.10 -2.73
C GLY A 184 -13.71 -12.77 -4.21
N PRO A 185 -13.46 -13.78 -5.05
CA PRO A 185 -13.54 -13.64 -6.50
C PRO A 185 -14.84 -13.00 -6.95
N ILE A 186 -14.74 -12.02 -7.85
CA ILE A 186 -15.88 -11.32 -8.45
C ILE A 186 -16.74 -12.32 -9.21
N PRO A 187 -18.04 -12.47 -8.88
CA PRO A 187 -18.92 -13.45 -9.52
C PRO A 187 -18.94 -13.34 -11.05
N GLU A 188 -18.92 -12.12 -11.58
CA GLU A 188 -18.91 -11.82 -13.03
C GLU A 188 -17.65 -12.32 -13.74
N LEU A 189 -16.56 -12.60 -13.01
CA LEU A 189 -15.33 -13.15 -13.55
C LEU A 189 -15.25 -14.68 -13.44
N ILE A 190 -16.19 -15.32 -12.74
CA ILE A 190 -16.22 -16.77 -12.54
C ILE A 190 -17.09 -17.43 -13.62
N SER A 191 -16.58 -18.50 -14.22
CA SER A 191 -17.25 -19.29 -15.27
C SER A 191 -16.84 -20.75 -15.20
N GLU A 192 -17.41 -21.60 -16.08
CA GLU A 192 -16.99 -23.01 -16.19
C GLU A 192 -15.52 -23.13 -16.63
N GLU A 193 -15.05 -22.19 -17.44
CA GLU A 193 -13.66 -22.10 -17.91
C GLU A 193 -12.73 -21.34 -16.95
N ASN A 194 -13.27 -20.49 -16.07
CA ASN A 194 -12.52 -19.74 -15.07
C ASN A 194 -13.04 -20.03 -13.66
N LEU A 195 -12.57 -21.15 -13.08
CA LEU A 195 -12.95 -21.58 -11.74
C LEU A 195 -12.36 -20.69 -10.65
N SER A 196 -13.04 -20.62 -9.51
CA SER A 196 -12.58 -19.88 -8.34
C SER A 196 -11.25 -20.42 -7.83
N VAL A 197 -10.22 -19.57 -7.78
CA VAL A 197 -8.88 -19.89 -7.23
C VAL A 197 -8.84 -19.63 -5.73
N TYR A 198 -9.60 -18.63 -5.27
CA TYR A 198 -9.65 -18.20 -3.88
C TYR A 198 -11.00 -18.50 -3.26
N ARG A 199 -11.01 -18.74 -1.94
CA ARG A 199 -12.25 -18.75 -1.16
C ARG A 199 -12.58 -17.32 -0.71
N ASN A 200 -13.81 -17.13 -0.23
CA ASN A 200 -14.18 -15.90 0.45
C ASN A 200 -13.43 -15.77 1.78
N ILE A 201 -12.98 -14.56 2.11
CA ILE A 201 -12.18 -14.24 3.30
C ILE A 201 -12.77 -13.04 4.03
N ASP A 202 -12.59 -12.97 5.36
CA ASP A 202 -12.75 -11.72 6.08
C ASP A 202 -11.46 -10.87 5.93
N LEU A 203 -11.61 -9.58 5.66
CA LEU A 203 -10.45 -8.67 5.61
C LEU A 203 -9.70 -8.63 6.93
N LYS A 204 -10.40 -8.74 8.06
CA LYS A 204 -9.76 -8.79 9.38
C LYS A 204 -8.80 -9.98 9.46
N ASP A 205 -9.25 -11.16 9.05
CA ASP A 205 -8.44 -12.38 9.07
C ASP A 205 -7.22 -12.26 8.15
N TYR A 206 -7.39 -11.67 6.96
CA TYR A 206 -6.27 -11.39 6.06
C TYR A 206 -5.28 -10.40 6.66
N MET A 207 -5.74 -9.31 7.26
CA MET A 207 -4.85 -8.29 7.83
C MET A 207 -4.11 -8.82 9.07
N GLU A 208 -4.78 -9.59 9.93
CA GLU A 208 -4.15 -10.25 11.08
C GLU A 208 -3.06 -11.23 10.62
N TYR A 209 -3.36 -12.05 9.60
CA TYR A 209 -2.36 -12.93 9.00
C TYR A 209 -1.21 -12.15 8.38
N TYR A 210 -1.50 -11.14 7.55
CA TYR A 210 -0.49 -10.34 6.84
C TYR A 210 0.50 -9.68 7.81
N TYR A 211 0.00 -9.04 8.87
CA TYR A 211 0.87 -8.40 9.86
C TYR A 211 1.58 -9.39 10.78
N GLY A 212 0.94 -10.50 11.16
CA GLY A 212 1.57 -11.53 11.99
C GLY A 212 2.65 -12.33 11.26
N LYS A 213 2.51 -12.47 9.94
CA LYS A 213 3.50 -13.11 9.07
C LYS A 213 4.75 -12.25 8.85
N GLY A 214 4.59 -10.93 8.72
CA GLY A 214 5.68 -10.02 8.38
C GLY A 214 6.24 -10.21 6.96
N LEU A 215 7.50 -9.83 6.75
CA LEU A 215 8.18 -9.86 5.44
C LEU A 215 9.01 -11.14 5.25
N ASP A 216 8.38 -12.31 5.32
CA ASP A 216 9.08 -13.62 5.20
C ASP A 216 9.39 -14.08 3.75
N GLY A 217 8.95 -13.31 2.74
CA GLY A 217 9.18 -13.59 1.33
C GLY A 217 8.19 -14.56 0.67
N THR A 218 7.26 -15.16 1.40
CA THR A 218 6.19 -16.00 0.81
C THR A 218 5.01 -15.13 0.34
N ALA A 219 4.14 -15.62 -0.54
CA ALA A 219 2.94 -14.88 -0.94
C ALA A 219 1.89 -14.89 0.18
N ALA A 220 1.30 -13.74 0.51
CA ALA A 220 0.31 -13.64 1.60
C ALA A 220 -1.07 -14.22 1.25
N LEU A 221 -1.35 -14.44 -0.05
CA LEU A 221 -2.60 -15.08 -0.50
C LEU A 221 -2.59 -16.61 -0.42
N THR A 222 -1.43 -17.26 -0.24
CA THR A 222 -1.30 -18.72 -0.25
C THR A 222 -2.31 -19.45 0.65
N PRO A 223 -2.55 -19.02 1.92
CA PRO A 223 -3.48 -19.70 2.81
C PRO A 223 -4.96 -19.58 2.41
N PHE A 224 -5.28 -18.70 1.46
CA PHE A 224 -6.63 -18.34 1.04
C PHE A 224 -7.02 -18.93 -0.33
N LYS A 225 -6.12 -19.69 -0.97
CA LYS A 225 -6.44 -20.49 -2.16
C LYS A 225 -7.31 -21.71 -1.81
N ILE A 226 -8.08 -22.19 -2.78
CA ILE A 226 -8.89 -23.43 -2.71
C ILE A 226 -8.02 -24.66 -2.97
#